data_AF-X1BFU9-F1
#
_entry.id   AF-X1BFU9-F1
#
_cell.length_a   1.000
_cell.length_b   1.000
_cell.length_c   1.000
_cell.angle_alpha   90.00
_cell.angle_beta   90.00
_cell.angle_gamma   90.00
#
_symmetry.space_group_name_H-M   'P 1'
#
loop_
_entity.id
_entity.type
_entity.pdbx_description
1 polymer ?
#
loop_
_entity_poly.entity_id
_entity_poly.type
_entity_poly.pdbx_seq_one_letter_code
_entity_poly.pdbx_strand_id
1 'polypeptide(L)'
;EMLADWANHKYDAGFTVEQLQQTQPQDIYKNLLVLSERWCVGGRLEEYVREKLGTNPTVKKGIDLCAERFDTKLVPDDFEGESGVKIVDCVIRTGMKFLGREMTELERFVLLQIFDSSWKDHLLSMDHLKGSIGLRGFAEQDPKVAYKREGGNLFDDMFAGIREKVTDMIFKVRLTADTRMQSVYQVSTQVHEQLQGYDYLAQEMADQQAAARPEQKVAQITRDIPKVGRNDPCPCGSGKKYKKCCGRE
;
A
#
# COMPACT_ATOMS: atom_id res chain seq x y z
N GLU A 1 13.68 -31.72 8.27
CA GLU A 1 12.60 -32.25 7.42
C GLU A 1 12.13 -31.18 6.44
N MET A 2 11.33 -30.19 6.86
CA MET A 2 10.78 -29.16 5.94
C MET A 2 11.78 -28.52 4.97
N LEU A 3 13.00 -28.17 5.42
CA LEU A 3 14.02 -27.57 4.56
C LEU A 3 14.56 -28.57 3.51
N ALA A 4 14.73 -29.84 3.88
CA ALA A 4 15.17 -30.89 2.96
C ALA A 4 14.09 -31.12 1.90
N ASP A 5 12.84 -31.27 2.32
CA ASP A 5 11.70 -31.49 1.43
C ASP A 5 11.53 -30.32 0.45
N TRP A 6 11.61 -29.08 0.97
CA TRP A 6 11.56 -27.89 0.13
C TRP A 6 12.72 -27.82 -0.87
N ALA A 7 13.96 -28.07 -0.43
CA ALA A 7 15.14 -28.00 -1.30
C ALA A 7 15.13 -29.10 -2.37
N ASN A 8 14.68 -30.30 -2.00
CA ASN A 8 14.54 -31.44 -2.90
C ASN A 8 13.43 -31.19 -3.91
N HIS A 9 12.26 -30.73 -3.46
CA HIS A 9 11.17 -30.38 -4.35
C HIS A 9 11.53 -29.21 -5.27
N LYS A 10 12.29 -28.23 -4.79
CA LYS A 10 12.61 -27.04 -5.58
C LYS A 10 13.75 -27.25 -6.56
N TYR A 11 14.84 -27.87 -6.11
CA TYR A 11 16.11 -27.94 -6.85
C TYR A 11 16.61 -29.36 -7.09
N ASP A 12 15.82 -30.40 -6.79
CA ASP A 12 16.26 -31.80 -6.88
C ASP A 12 17.59 -32.02 -6.12
N ALA A 13 17.69 -31.40 -4.93
CA ALA A 13 18.96 -31.24 -4.20
C ALA A 13 19.52 -32.56 -3.63
N GLY A 14 18.69 -33.58 -3.46
CA GLY A 14 19.06 -34.87 -2.85
C GLY A 14 19.48 -34.77 -1.36
N PHE A 15 19.08 -33.70 -0.67
CA PHE A 15 19.42 -33.49 0.74
C PHE A 15 18.69 -34.47 1.64
N THR A 16 19.44 -35.10 2.55
CA THR A 16 18.85 -35.87 3.65
C THR A 16 18.78 -35.02 4.92
N VAL A 17 17.87 -35.40 5.83
CA VAL A 17 17.66 -34.68 7.09
C VAL A 17 18.92 -34.74 7.96
N GLU A 18 19.59 -35.89 7.98
CA GLU A 18 20.80 -36.15 8.75
C GLU A 18 21.97 -35.29 8.23
N GLN A 19 22.12 -35.18 6.91
CA GLN A 19 23.14 -34.33 6.30
C GLN A 19 22.95 -32.86 6.69
N LEU A 20 21.71 -32.35 6.63
CA LEU A 20 21.42 -30.98 7.02
C LEU A 20 21.65 -30.73 8.51
N GLN A 21 21.34 -31.68 9.39
CA GLN A 21 21.60 -31.55 10.83
C GLN A 21 23.10 -31.47 11.16
N GLN A 22 23.95 -32.13 10.37
CA GLN A 22 25.39 -32.15 10.56
C GLN A 22 26.12 -30.98 9.90
N THR A 23 25.44 -30.24 9.01
CA THR A 23 26.05 -29.15 8.24
C THR A 23 25.83 -27.80 8.93
N GLN A 24 26.84 -26.93 8.91
CA GLN A 24 26.71 -25.56 9.44
C GLN A 24 25.67 -24.75 8.63
N PRO A 25 24.83 -23.91 9.26
CA PRO A 25 23.82 -23.11 8.57
C PRO A 25 24.35 -22.23 7.43
N GLN A 26 25.57 -21.69 7.59
CA GLN A 26 26.21 -20.87 6.56
C GLN A 26 26.55 -21.67 5.29
N ASP A 27 26.95 -22.93 5.45
CA ASP A 27 27.28 -23.79 4.32
C ASP A 27 26.03 -24.32 3.64
N ILE A 28 24.96 -24.60 4.41
CA ILE A 28 23.63 -24.87 3.85
C ILE A 28 23.18 -23.70 2.98
N TYR A 29 23.30 -22.47 3.48
CA TYR A 29 22.96 -21.27 2.74
C TYR A 29 23.74 -21.15 1.42
N LYS A 30 25.07 -21.32 1.45
CA LYS A 30 25.90 -21.29 0.24
C LYS A 30 25.52 -22.37 -0.77
N ASN A 31 25.26 -23.60 -0.29
CA ASN A 31 24.85 -24.71 -1.15
C ASN A 31 23.51 -24.41 -1.84
N LEU A 32 22.54 -23.87 -1.10
CA LEU A 32 21.25 -23.45 -1.65
C LEU A 32 21.38 -22.31 -2.66
N LEU A 33 22.29 -21.36 -2.44
CA LEU A 33 22.57 -20.30 -3.42
C LEU A 33 23.10 -20.87 -4.74
N VAL A 34 24.07 -21.78 -4.67
CA VAL A 34 24.64 -22.43 -5.86
C VAL A 34 23.58 -23.24 -6.61
N LEU A 35 22.71 -23.96 -5.87
CA LEU A 35 21.58 -24.67 -6.47
C LEU A 35 20.60 -23.70 -7.14
N SER A 36 20.25 -22.60 -6.47
CA SER A 36 19.37 -21.57 -7.02
C SER A 36 19.95 -20.99 -8.31
N GLU A 37 21.22 -20.60 -8.32
CA GLU A 37 21.88 -20.05 -9.50
C GLU A 37 21.87 -21.06 -10.66
N ARG A 38 22.19 -22.32 -10.37
CA ARG A 38 22.20 -23.40 -11.37
C ARG A 38 20.83 -23.61 -12.00
N TRP A 39 19.76 -23.60 -11.22
CA TRP A 39 18.40 -23.86 -11.70
C TRP A 39 17.73 -22.64 -12.33
N CYS A 40 17.95 -21.44 -11.80
CA CYS A 40 17.29 -20.23 -12.25
C CYS A 40 18.02 -19.55 -13.42
N VAL A 41 19.35 -19.63 -13.47
CA VAL A 41 20.19 -18.92 -14.46
C VAL A 41 21.07 -19.87 -15.26
N GLY A 42 21.57 -20.94 -14.62
CA GLY A 42 22.52 -21.88 -15.19
C GLY A 42 21.98 -22.87 -16.22
N GLY A 43 20.76 -22.69 -16.74
CA GLY A 43 20.20 -23.51 -17.82
C GLY A 43 19.70 -24.90 -17.40
N ARG A 44 19.80 -25.25 -16.11
CA ARG A 44 19.46 -26.61 -15.62
C ARG A 44 17.98 -26.92 -15.78
N LEU A 45 17.10 -25.93 -15.65
CA LEU A 45 15.67 -26.10 -15.86
C LEU A 45 15.37 -26.51 -17.31
N GLU A 46 16.00 -25.84 -18.28
CA GLU A 46 15.81 -26.09 -19.70
C GLU A 46 16.34 -27.48 -20.09
N GLU A 47 17.48 -27.88 -19.55
CA GLU A 47 17.99 -29.25 -19.69
C GLU A 47 17.02 -30.28 -19.13
N TYR A 48 16.53 -30.06 -17.91
CA TYR A 48 15.58 -30.95 -17.23
C TYR A 48 14.28 -31.10 -18.03
N VAL A 49 13.71 -30.00 -18.53
CA VAL A 49 12.48 -30.02 -19.32
C VAL A 49 12.68 -30.78 -20.63
N ARG A 50 13.80 -30.55 -21.33
CA ARG A 50 14.12 -31.29 -22.57
C ARG A 50 14.32 -32.79 -22.31
N GLU A 51 14.98 -33.15 -21.23
CA GLU A 51 15.18 -34.55 -20.83
C GLU A 51 13.84 -35.26 -20.58
N LYS A 52 12.93 -34.62 -19.85
CA LYS A 52 11.62 -35.21 -19.49
C LYS A 52 10.64 -35.26 -20.67
N LEU A 53 10.63 -34.25 -21.53
CA LEU A 53 9.73 -34.22 -22.68
C LEU A 53 10.24 -35.07 -23.86
N GLY A 54 11.56 -35.25 -23.97
CA GLY A 54 12.22 -36.02 -25.02
C GLY A 54 12.15 -35.34 -26.39
N THR A 55 12.41 -36.12 -27.45
CA THR A 55 12.49 -35.61 -28.83
C THR A 55 11.14 -35.29 -29.47
N ASN A 56 10.04 -35.82 -28.93
CA ASN A 56 8.67 -35.55 -29.39
C ASN A 56 7.79 -35.09 -28.21
N PRO A 57 7.87 -33.81 -27.84
CA PRO A 57 7.01 -33.21 -26.82
C PRO A 57 5.56 -33.15 -27.31
N THR A 58 4.63 -33.58 -26.46
CA THR A 58 3.19 -33.44 -26.70
C THR A 58 2.57 -32.57 -25.61
N VAL A 59 1.46 -31.90 -25.93
CA VAL A 59 0.74 -31.04 -24.96
C VAL A 59 0.40 -31.83 -23.70
N LYS A 60 -0.06 -33.08 -23.84
CA LYS A 60 -0.34 -33.98 -22.72
C LYS A 60 0.88 -34.17 -21.80
N LYS A 61 2.06 -34.50 -22.36
CA LYS A 61 3.29 -34.65 -21.56
C LYS A 61 3.68 -33.35 -20.86
N GLY A 62 3.47 -32.20 -21.50
CA GLY A 62 3.72 -30.90 -20.90
C GLY A 62 2.82 -30.61 -19.71
N ILE A 63 1.52 -30.91 -19.84
CA ILE A 63 0.53 -30.78 -18.75
C ILE A 63 0.90 -31.69 -17.59
N ASP A 64 1.15 -32.97 -17.86
CA ASP A 64 1.48 -33.98 -16.85
C ASP A 64 2.75 -33.57 -16.07
N LEU A 65 3.80 -33.14 -16.78
CA LEU A 65 5.04 -32.66 -16.15
C LEU A 65 4.84 -31.41 -15.29
N CYS A 66 4.02 -30.45 -15.73
CA CYS A 66 3.75 -29.25 -14.93
C CYS A 66 2.95 -29.56 -13.67
N ALA A 67 2.01 -30.50 -13.75
CA ALA A 67 1.21 -30.92 -12.61
C ALA A 67 2.05 -31.69 -11.57
N GLU A 68 2.95 -32.57 -12.03
CA GLU A 68 3.79 -33.39 -11.15
C GLU A 68 4.96 -32.60 -10.54
N ARG A 69 5.64 -31.76 -11.31
CA ARG A 69 6.91 -31.13 -10.90
C ARG A 69 6.77 -29.69 -10.43
N PHE A 70 5.83 -28.94 -11.00
CA PHE A 70 5.72 -27.48 -10.79
C PHE A 70 4.44 -27.07 -10.06
N ASP A 71 3.70 -28.04 -9.50
CA ASP A 71 2.44 -27.85 -8.79
C ASP A 71 1.41 -27.00 -9.56
N THR A 72 1.49 -27.02 -10.89
CA THR A 72 0.70 -26.14 -11.76
C THR A 72 -0.12 -26.97 -12.74
N LYS A 73 -1.44 -26.82 -12.67
CA LYS A 73 -2.38 -27.50 -13.57
C LYS A 73 -2.63 -26.62 -14.79
N LEU A 74 -2.03 -27.01 -15.92
CA LEU A 74 -2.27 -26.37 -17.21
C LEU A 74 -3.42 -27.06 -17.95
N VAL A 75 -4.09 -26.30 -18.81
CA VAL A 75 -5.07 -26.79 -19.78
C VAL A 75 -4.47 -26.74 -21.21
N PRO A 76 -4.99 -27.50 -22.18
CA PRO A 76 -4.48 -27.46 -23.55
C PRO A 76 -4.47 -26.07 -24.18
N ASP A 77 -5.42 -25.20 -23.80
CA ASP A 77 -5.52 -23.83 -24.29
C ASP A 77 -4.40 -22.90 -23.78
N ASP A 78 -3.67 -23.28 -22.72
CA ASP A 78 -2.52 -22.52 -22.22
C ASP A 78 -1.31 -22.60 -23.17
N PHE A 79 -1.35 -23.52 -24.15
CA PHE A 79 -0.30 -23.69 -25.13
C PHE A 79 -0.59 -22.88 -26.39
N GLU A 80 0.33 -22.01 -26.79
CA GLU A 80 0.22 -21.16 -28.00
C GLU A 80 0.36 -21.95 -29.33
N GLY A 81 0.02 -23.24 -29.33
CA GLY A 81 0.07 -24.17 -30.46
C GLY A 81 0.74 -25.51 -30.13
N GLU A 82 0.66 -26.45 -31.08
CA GLU A 82 1.14 -27.84 -30.92
C GLU A 82 2.60 -28.05 -31.35
N SER A 83 3.31 -26.99 -31.76
CA SER A 83 4.73 -27.09 -32.10
C SER A 83 5.54 -27.50 -30.87
N GLY A 84 6.43 -28.47 -31.03
CA GLY A 84 7.24 -28.96 -29.91
C GLY A 84 8.07 -27.88 -29.22
N VAL A 85 8.53 -26.86 -29.96
CA VAL A 85 9.25 -25.70 -29.40
C VAL A 85 8.34 -24.92 -28.45
N LYS A 86 7.11 -24.62 -28.86
CA LYS A 86 6.15 -23.86 -28.05
C LYS A 86 5.72 -24.62 -26.79
N ILE A 87 5.61 -25.94 -26.89
CA ILE A 87 5.31 -26.79 -25.73
C ILE A 87 6.45 -26.69 -24.71
N VAL A 88 7.69 -26.85 -25.15
CA VAL A 88 8.88 -26.75 -24.29
C VAL A 88 8.96 -25.36 -23.65
N ASP A 89 8.76 -24.28 -24.41
CA ASP A 89 8.80 -22.91 -23.90
C ASP A 89 7.70 -22.63 -22.86
N CYS A 90 6.49 -23.16 -23.06
CA CYS A 90 5.41 -23.03 -22.08
C CYS A 90 5.76 -23.72 -20.75
N VAL A 91 6.32 -24.93 -20.81
CA VAL A 91 6.74 -25.69 -19.64
C VAL A 91 7.91 -24.99 -18.92
N ILE A 92 8.92 -24.50 -19.66
CA ILE A 92 10.03 -23.73 -19.07
C ILE A 92 9.50 -22.49 -18.35
N ARG A 93 8.61 -21.73 -18.99
CA ARG A 93 7.99 -20.53 -18.39
C ARG A 93 7.25 -20.86 -17.10
N THR A 94 6.59 -22.01 -17.07
CA THR A 94 5.89 -22.52 -15.87
C THR A 94 6.87 -22.90 -14.78
N GLY A 95 7.96 -23.60 -15.13
CA GLY A 95 9.05 -23.92 -14.21
C GLY A 95 9.73 -22.68 -13.63
N MET A 96 9.96 -21.64 -14.43
CA MET A 96 10.50 -20.37 -13.96
C MET A 96 9.58 -19.68 -12.93
N LYS A 97 8.26 -19.68 -13.19
CA LYS A 97 7.27 -19.17 -12.22
C LYS A 97 7.29 -19.96 -10.92
N PHE A 98 7.42 -21.28 -11.00
CA PHE A 98 7.55 -22.15 -9.82
C PHE A 98 8.81 -21.83 -9.01
N LEU A 99 9.97 -21.72 -9.66
CA LEU A 99 11.24 -21.41 -8.99
C LEU A 99 11.27 -20.00 -8.36
N GLY A 100 10.61 -19.04 -9.02
CA GLY A 100 10.51 -17.64 -8.59
C GLY A 100 9.33 -17.30 -7.68
N ARG A 101 8.57 -18.29 -7.19
CA ARG A 101 7.31 -18.07 -6.45
C ARG A 101 7.50 -17.18 -5.22
N GLU A 102 8.50 -17.46 -4.39
CA GLU A 102 8.77 -16.75 -3.14
C GLU A 102 9.21 -15.30 -3.40
N MET A 103 9.98 -15.08 -4.47
CA MET A 103 10.31 -13.72 -4.93
C MET A 103 9.07 -12.98 -5.39
N THR A 104 8.16 -13.65 -6.11
CA THR A 104 6.89 -13.04 -6.55
C THR A 104 5.98 -12.70 -5.35
N GLU A 105 5.95 -13.57 -4.33
CA GLU A 105 5.21 -13.32 -3.08
C GLU A 105 5.81 -12.13 -2.31
N LEU A 106 7.14 -12.03 -2.25
CA LEU A 106 7.84 -10.89 -1.67
C LEU A 106 7.55 -9.59 -2.43
N GLU A 107 7.67 -9.60 -3.76
CA GLU A 107 7.38 -8.46 -4.62
C GLU A 107 5.96 -7.97 -4.43
N ARG A 108 4.98 -8.88 -4.44
CA ARG A 108 3.57 -8.57 -4.17
C ARG A 108 3.40 -7.91 -2.81
N PHE A 109 4.01 -8.48 -1.78
CA PHE A 109 3.93 -7.94 -0.42
C PHE A 109 4.50 -6.51 -0.34
N VAL A 110 5.71 -6.31 -0.87
CA VAL A 110 6.38 -5.00 -0.89
C VAL A 110 5.56 -3.97 -1.67
N LEU A 111 5.06 -4.34 -2.85
CA LEU A 111 4.22 -3.47 -3.68
C LEU A 111 2.95 -3.05 -2.94
N LEU A 112 2.21 -4.01 -2.37
CA LEU A 112 0.96 -3.74 -1.68
C LEU A 112 1.17 -2.86 -0.44
N GLN A 113 2.21 -3.15 0.35
CA GLN A 113 2.51 -2.37 1.55
C GLN A 113 2.88 -0.92 1.22
N ILE A 114 3.76 -0.72 0.23
CA ILE A 114 4.21 0.63 -0.15
C ILE A 114 3.08 1.41 -0.81
N PHE A 115 2.28 0.75 -1.64
CA PHE A 115 1.14 1.39 -2.29
C PHE A 115 0.08 1.82 -1.27
N ASP A 116 -0.31 0.93 -0.34
CA ASP A 116 -1.30 1.24 0.69
C ASP A 116 -0.86 2.43 1.58
N SER A 117 0.40 2.42 2.03
CA SER A 117 0.94 3.54 2.83
C SER A 117 0.96 4.84 2.04
N SER A 118 1.51 4.82 0.82
CA SER A 118 1.65 6.04 0.00
C SER A 118 0.30 6.60 -0.44
N TRP A 119 -0.68 5.73 -0.67
CA TRP A 119 -2.05 6.13 -1.00
C TRP A 119 -2.75 6.81 0.18
N LYS A 120 -2.60 6.28 1.41
CA LYS A 120 -3.15 6.92 2.62
C LYS A 120 -2.55 8.31 2.84
N ASP A 121 -1.25 8.45 2.69
CA ASP A 121 -0.55 9.74 2.80
C ASP A 121 -1.03 10.73 1.72
N HIS A 122 -1.24 10.24 0.49
CA HIS A 122 -1.81 11.05 -0.60
C HIS A 122 -3.25 11.51 -0.29
N LEU A 123 -4.11 10.64 0.21
CA LEU A 123 -5.48 11.01 0.60
C LEU A 123 -5.47 12.09 1.69
N LEU A 124 -4.61 11.96 2.70
CA LEU A 124 -4.44 12.97 3.73
C LEU A 124 -3.94 14.30 3.14
N SER A 125 -2.97 14.23 2.22
CA SER A 125 -2.45 15.41 1.51
C SER A 125 -3.52 16.09 0.66
N MET A 126 -4.41 15.32 0.02
CA MET A 126 -5.54 15.83 -0.75
C MET A 126 -6.58 16.50 0.14
N ASP A 127 -6.82 15.99 1.35
CA ASP A 127 -7.70 16.63 2.34
C ASP A 127 -7.12 17.99 2.81
N HIS A 128 -5.82 18.06 3.09
CA HIS A 128 -5.14 19.31 3.41
C HIS A 128 -5.16 20.31 2.23
N LEU A 129 -4.95 19.82 1.01
CA LEU A 129 -5.05 20.63 -0.20
C LEU A 129 -6.46 21.20 -0.34
N LYS A 130 -7.49 20.38 -0.16
CA LYS A 130 -8.89 20.83 -0.23
C LYS A 130 -9.22 21.89 0.82
N GLY A 131 -8.67 21.78 2.03
CA GLY A 131 -8.83 22.77 3.09
C GLY A 131 -8.17 24.11 2.79
N SER A 132 -7.02 24.11 2.10
CA SER A 132 -6.23 25.31 1.80
C SER A 132 -6.54 25.97 0.44
N ILE A 133 -7.05 25.21 -0.55
CA ILE A 133 -7.27 25.70 -1.91
C ILE A 133 -8.30 26.84 -1.99
N GLY A 134 -9.22 26.92 -1.02
CA GLY A 134 -10.19 28.00 -0.92
C GLY A 134 -9.53 29.38 -0.80
N LEU A 135 -8.34 29.46 -0.22
CA LEU A 135 -7.57 30.70 -0.11
C LEU A 135 -7.02 31.18 -1.45
N ARG A 136 -6.97 30.33 -2.49
CA ARG A 136 -6.52 30.74 -3.84
C ARG A 136 -7.56 31.54 -4.60
N GLY A 137 -8.82 31.49 -4.19
CA GLY A 137 -9.86 32.37 -4.71
C GLY A 137 -9.53 33.85 -4.49
N PHE A 138 -8.73 34.18 -3.47
CA PHE A 138 -8.25 35.54 -3.23
C PHE A 138 -7.23 36.04 -4.28
N ALA A 139 -6.64 35.13 -5.06
CA ALA A 139 -5.67 35.44 -6.11
C ALA A 139 -6.27 35.42 -7.53
N GLU A 140 -7.60 35.52 -7.64
CA GLU A 140 -8.36 35.45 -8.92
C GLU A 140 -8.14 34.17 -9.74
N GLN A 141 -7.56 33.13 -9.13
CA GLN A 141 -7.43 31.81 -9.74
C GLN A 141 -8.66 30.96 -9.43
N ASP A 142 -9.15 30.23 -10.43
CA ASP A 142 -10.24 29.25 -10.23
C ASP A 142 -9.76 28.13 -9.27
N PRO A 143 -10.33 28.02 -8.06
CA PRO A 143 -9.90 27.02 -7.07
C PRO A 143 -10.05 25.58 -7.57
N LYS A 144 -11.02 25.31 -8.45
CA LYS A 144 -11.25 23.96 -9.00
C LYS A 144 -10.15 23.58 -9.98
N VAL A 145 -9.70 24.54 -10.80
CA VAL A 145 -8.59 24.32 -11.74
C VAL A 145 -7.28 24.15 -10.96
N ALA A 146 -7.04 24.99 -9.96
CA ALA A 146 -5.87 24.89 -9.09
C ALA A 146 -5.84 23.54 -8.34
N TYR A 147 -6.96 23.12 -7.73
CA TYR A 147 -7.08 21.82 -7.06
C TYR A 147 -6.76 20.66 -8.00
N LYS A 148 -7.32 20.67 -9.22
CA LYS A 148 -7.06 19.60 -10.21
C LYS A 148 -5.59 19.53 -10.59
N ARG A 149 -4.96 20.68 -10.81
CA ARG A 149 -3.54 20.76 -11.19
C ARG A 149 -2.64 20.25 -10.06
N GLU A 150 -2.86 20.73 -8.84
CA GLU A 150 -2.02 20.37 -7.69
C GLU A 150 -2.25 18.95 -7.23
N GLY A 151 -3.50 18.49 -7.21
CA GLY A 151 -3.79 17.09 -6.94
C GLY A 151 -3.16 16.17 -7.97
N GLY A 152 -3.11 16.57 -9.24
CA GLY A 152 -2.37 15.86 -10.28
C GLY A 152 -0.87 15.78 -10.00
N ASN A 153 -0.24 16.90 -9.63
CA ASN A 153 1.18 16.91 -9.26
C ASN A 153 1.46 16.02 -8.04
N LEU A 154 0.65 16.12 -6.98
CA LEU A 154 0.78 15.27 -5.78
C LEU A 154 0.62 13.78 -6.10
N PHE A 155 -0.23 13.45 -7.08
CA PHE A 155 -0.41 12.08 -7.55
C PHE A 155 0.82 11.57 -8.30
N ASP A 156 1.37 12.37 -9.22
CA ASP A 156 2.58 12.02 -9.97
C ASP A 156 3.79 11.86 -9.03
N ASP A 157 3.94 12.76 -8.06
CA ASP A 157 4.98 12.70 -7.02
C ASP A 157 4.84 11.44 -6.16
N MET A 158 3.61 11.10 -5.73
CA MET A 158 3.34 9.86 -5.00
C MET A 158 3.75 8.64 -5.84
N PHE A 159 3.37 8.58 -7.12
CA PHE A 159 3.71 7.46 -8.01
C PHE A 159 5.21 7.36 -8.28
N ALA A 160 5.92 8.48 -8.40
CA ALA A 160 7.38 8.49 -8.48
C ALA A 160 8.00 7.94 -7.19
N GLY A 161 7.54 8.41 -6.03
CA GLY A 161 8.01 7.95 -4.72
C GLY A 161 7.74 6.47 -4.45
N ILE A 162 6.60 5.93 -4.90
CA ILE A 162 6.31 4.48 -4.81
C ILE A 162 7.37 3.68 -5.58
N ARG A 163 7.71 4.07 -6.80
CA ARG A 163 8.72 3.36 -7.60
C ARG A 163 10.07 3.33 -6.91
N GLU A 164 10.54 4.46 -6.39
CA GLU A 164 11.81 4.54 -5.65
C GLU A 164 11.80 3.67 -4.39
N LYS A 165 10.74 3.76 -3.57
CA LYS A 165 10.60 2.95 -2.35
C LYS A 165 10.57 1.46 -2.66
N VAL A 166 9.87 1.03 -3.70
CA VAL A 166 9.78 -0.38 -4.11
C VAL A 166 11.14 -0.90 -4.53
N THR A 167 11.84 -0.17 -5.41
CA THR A 167 13.19 -0.53 -5.85
C THR A 167 14.14 -0.60 -4.66
N ASP A 168 14.16 0.42 -3.80
CA ASP A 168 15.03 0.46 -2.62
C ASP A 168 14.79 -0.72 -1.67
N MET A 169 13.52 -1.02 -1.39
CA MET A 169 13.13 -2.11 -0.51
C MET A 169 13.53 -3.47 -1.09
N ILE A 170 13.20 -3.76 -2.36
CA ILE A 170 13.51 -5.06 -2.98
C ILE A 170 15.02 -5.36 -2.94
N PHE A 171 15.88 -4.35 -3.15
CA PHE A 171 17.33 -4.55 -3.13
C PHE A 171 17.96 -4.54 -1.72
N LYS A 172 17.28 -4.00 -0.70
CA LYS A 172 17.77 -3.95 0.68
C LYS A 172 17.19 -5.02 1.60
N VAL A 173 16.04 -5.61 1.27
CA VAL A 173 15.40 -6.63 2.10
C VAL A 173 16.32 -7.83 2.25
N ARG A 174 16.82 -8.02 3.48
CA ARG A 174 17.35 -9.30 3.95
C ARG A 174 16.23 -9.99 4.70
N LEU A 175 15.68 -11.06 4.14
CA LEU A 175 14.72 -11.91 4.83
C LEU A 175 15.44 -12.61 5.99
N THR A 176 15.25 -12.10 7.22
CA THR A 176 15.64 -12.83 8.43
C THR A 176 14.56 -13.87 8.75
N ALA A 177 14.98 -15.11 9.05
CA ALA A 177 14.08 -16.26 9.20
C ALA A 177 13.01 -16.12 10.30
N ASP A 178 13.23 -15.24 11.30
CA ASP A 178 12.25 -14.93 12.36
C ASP A 178 11.34 -13.74 12.05
N THR A 179 11.57 -13.06 10.93
CA THR A 179 10.59 -12.13 10.38
C THR A 179 9.53 -12.96 9.67
N ARG A 180 8.67 -13.64 10.45
CA ARG A 180 7.25 -13.66 10.08
C ARG A 180 6.96 -12.22 9.67
N MET A 181 6.46 -12.02 8.46
CA MET A 181 5.99 -10.74 7.97
C MET A 181 4.85 -10.27 8.88
N GLN A 182 5.20 -9.89 10.10
CA GLN A 182 4.39 -9.08 10.96
C GLN A 182 4.24 -7.81 10.15
N SER A 183 3.00 -7.50 9.84
CA SER A 183 2.63 -6.15 9.50
C SER A 183 3.41 -5.23 10.45
N VAL A 184 4.25 -4.37 9.88
CA VAL A 184 4.88 -3.28 10.63
C VAL A 184 3.80 -2.21 10.92
N TYR A 185 2.63 -2.68 11.35
CA TYR A 185 1.70 -2.00 12.25
C TYR A 185 2.14 -2.30 13.69
N GLN A 186 3.44 -2.28 13.98
CA GLN A 186 3.80 -1.42 15.09
C GLN A 186 3.61 -0.02 14.55
N VAL A 187 2.40 0.50 14.75
CA VAL A 187 2.18 1.92 14.88
C VAL A 187 3.26 2.34 15.84
N SER A 188 4.37 2.88 15.31
CA SER A 188 5.22 3.75 16.08
C SER A 188 4.29 4.89 16.44
N THR A 189 3.61 4.74 17.56
CA THR A 189 3.14 5.83 18.38
C THR A 189 4.40 6.54 18.88
N GLN A 190 5.24 7.01 17.96
CA GLN A 190 5.95 8.25 18.17
C GLN A 190 4.85 9.29 18.08
N VAL A 191 4.16 9.42 19.22
CA VAL A 191 3.38 10.59 19.56
C VAL A 191 4.23 11.77 19.11
N HIS A 192 3.62 12.63 18.29
CA HIS A 192 4.12 13.94 17.94
C HIS A 192 4.60 14.70 19.19
N GLU A 193 5.82 14.48 19.64
CA GLU A 193 6.44 15.26 20.72
C GLU A 193 7.07 16.54 20.15
N GLN A 194 7.24 16.62 18.82
CA GLN A 194 7.84 17.78 18.15
C GLN A 194 6.83 18.79 17.57
N LEU A 195 5.51 18.55 17.64
CA LEU A 195 4.52 19.59 17.33
C LEU A 195 4.00 20.36 18.56
N GLN A 196 4.37 19.98 19.77
CA GLN A 196 4.00 20.75 20.98
C GLN A 196 4.68 22.13 21.05
N GLY A 197 5.78 22.35 20.33
CA GLY A 197 6.48 23.63 20.32
C GLY A 197 5.77 24.74 19.54
N TYR A 198 5.01 24.39 18.50
CA TYR A 198 4.28 25.38 17.69
C TYR A 198 2.98 25.85 18.37
N ASP A 199 2.31 24.96 19.09
CA ASP A 199 1.10 25.30 19.86
C ASP A 199 1.44 26.19 21.07
N TYR A 200 2.58 25.95 21.74
CA TYR A 200 3.01 26.78 22.87
C TYR A 200 3.39 28.21 22.46
N LEU A 201 4.07 28.38 21.32
CA LEU A 201 4.40 29.71 20.77
C LEU A 201 3.16 30.47 20.29
N ALA A 202 2.18 29.78 19.69
CA ALA A 202 0.91 30.40 19.30
C ALA A 202 0.10 30.85 20.52
N GLN A 203 0.15 30.08 21.61
CA GLN A 203 -0.56 30.38 22.85
C GLN A 203 0.12 31.48 23.66
N GLU A 204 1.46 31.52 23.73
CA GLU A 204 2.20 32.65 24.33
C GLU A 204 1.99 33.97 23.57
N MET A 205 1.93 33.93 22.23
CA MET A 205 1.65 35.13 21.43
C MET A 205 0.19 35.62 21.60
N ALA A 206 -0.76 34.70 21.79
CA ALA A 206 -2.15 35.05 22.08
C ALA A 206 -2.31 35.66 23.49
N ASP A 207 -1.62 35.13 24.49
CA ASP A 207 -1.67 35.63 25.87
C ASP A 207 -0.97 37.00 26.04
N GLN A 208 0.12 37.24 25.31
CA GLN A 208 0.78 38.56 25.29
C GLN A 208 -0.08 39.64 24.59
N GLN A 209 -0.89 39.27 23.60
CA GLN A 209 -1.87 40.19 22.99
C GLN A 209 -3.11 40.42 23.86
N ALA A 210 -3.50 39.45 24.70
CA ALA A 210 -4.61 39.59 25.64
C ALA A 210 -4.26 40.50 26.83
N ALA A 211 -3.00 40.47 27.30
CA ALA A 211 -2.53 41.28 28.44
C ALA A 211 -2.33 42.79 28.14
N ALA A 212 -2.35 43.20 26.86
CA ALA A 212 -2.10 44.58 26.44
C ALA A 212 -3.37 45.42 26.19
N ARG A 213 -4.57 44.89 26.47
CA ARG A 213 -5.84 45.63 26.32
C ARG A 213 -6.40 46.03 27.68
N PRO A 214 -6.62 47.33 27.96
CA PRO A 214 -7.35 47.73 29.16
C PRO A 214 -8.81 47.25 29.07
N GLU A 215 -9.26 46.52 30.09
CA GLU A 215 -10.62 45.99 30.19
C GLU A 215 -11.65 47.12 30.30
N GLN A 216 -12.33 47.44 29.20
CA GLN A 216 -13.60 48.15 29.26
C GLN A 216 -14.72 47.11 29.33
N LYS A 217 -15.26 46.86 30.54
CA LYS A 217 -16.44 46.02 30.74
C LYS A 217 -17.65 46.67 30.08
N VAL A 218 -17.97 46.25 28.86
CA VAL A 218 -19.26 46.55 28.23
C VAL A 218 -20.30 45.62 28.86
N ALA A 219 -21.23 46.19 29.61
CA ALA A 219 -22.35 45.46 30.19
C ALA A 219 -23.18 44.79 29.09
N GLN A 220 -23.33 43.47 29.18
CA GLN A 220 -24.15 42.69 28.25
C GLN A 220 -25.63 43.02 28.47
N ILE A 221 -26.25 43.66 27.48
CA ILE A 221 -27.68 43.99 27.51
C ILE A 221 -28.47 42.69 27.27
N THR A 222 -28.98 42.09 28.34
CA THR A 222 -29.95 40.99 28.28
C THR A 222 -31.31 41.57 27.85
N ARG A 223 -31.96 40.97 26.86
CA ARG A 223 -33.31 41.40 26.43
C ARG A 223 -34.36 40.79 27.36
N ASP A 224 -35.16 41.63 28.02
CA ASP A 224 -36.21 41.19 28.95
C ASP A 224 -37.43 40.51 28.26
N ILE A 225 -37.47 40.48 26.93
CA ILE A 225 -38.62 39.96 26.17
C ILE A 225 -38.20 38.76 25.31
N PRO A 226 -38.86 37.60 25.44
CA PRO A 226 -38.57 36.42 24.63
C PRO A 226 -38.84 36.70 23.14
N LYS A 227 -38.00 36.12 22.28
CA LYS A 227 -38.06 36.31 20.82
C LYS A 227 -39.34 35.68 20.28
N VAL A 228 -40.35 36.50 19.99
CA VAL A 228 -41.66 36.05 19.49
C VAL A 228 -41.52 35.50 18.07
N GLY A 229 -41.94 34.26 17.86
CA GLY A 229 -41.92 33.59 16.56
C GLY A 229 -42.98 34.14 15.61
N ARG A 230 -42.71 34.07 14.30
CA ARG A 230 -43.55 34.66 13.24
C ARG A 230 -45.03 34.20 13.27
N ASN A 231 -45.32 33.01 13.81
CA ASN A 231 -46.68 32.45 13.92
C ASN A 231 -47.28 32.50 15.32
N ASP A 232 -46.55 32.99 16.33
CA ASP A 232 -46.99 33.00 17.73
C ASP A 232 -48.05 34.08 17.98
N PRO A 233 -48.81 34.00 19.08
CA PRO A 233 -49.75 35.06 19.47
C PRO A 233 -49.03 36.41 19.58
N CYS A 234 -49.59 37.44 18.95
CA CYS A 234 -48.96 38.75 18.92
C CYS A 234 -48.97 39.39 20.32
N PRO A 235 -47.83 39.89 20.84
CA PRO A 235 -47.71 40.39 22.21
C PRO A 235 -48.48 41.70 22.46
N CYS A 236 -49.05 42.33 21.42
CA CYS A 236 -49.90 43.53 21.56
C CYS A 236 -51.33 43.23 22.06
N GLY A 237 -51.65 41.96 22.37
CA GLY A 237 -52.96 41.57 22.92
C GLY A 237 -54.09 41.49 21.88
N SER A 238 -53.80 41.58 20.59
CA SER A 238 -54.81 41.60 19.51
C SER A 238 -55.46 40.24 19.19
N GLY A 239 -55.01 39.15 19.82
CA GLY A 239 -55.48 37.78 19.56
C GLY A 239 -55.09 37.17 18.20
N LYS A 240 -54.32 37.90 17.37
CA LYS A 240 -53.88 37.45 16.03
C LYS A 240 -52.42 36.96 16.06
N LYS A 241 -52.04 36.09 15.10
CA LYS A 241 -50.63 35.64 14.94
C LYS A 241 -49.71 36.83 14.60
N TYR A 242 -48.47 36.84 15.09
CA TYR A 242 -47.52 37.95 14.99
C TYR A 242 -47.35 38.47 13.55
N LYS A 243 -47.15 37.59 12.56
CA LYS A 243 -47.06 37.96 11.13
C LYS A 243 -48.31 38.59 10.52
N LYS A 244 -49.46 38.53 11.19
CA LYS A 244 -50.73 39.12 10.74
C LYS A 244 -51.11 40.37 11.53
N CYS A 245 -50.26 40.83 12.45
CA CYS A 245 -50.46 42.01 13.27
C CYS A 245 -49.19 42.88 13.27
N CYS A 246 -48.44 42.96 14.36
CA CYS A 246 -47.26 43.84 14.49
C CYS A 246 -46.05 43.38 13.66
N GLY A 247 -46.03 42.14 13.18
CA GLY A 247 -45.00 41.62 12.28
C GLY A 247 -45.45 41.56 10.81
N ARG A 248 -46.45 42.35 10.42
CA ARG A 248 -46.76 42.63 9.02
C ARG A 248 -45.84 43.76 8.54
N GLU A 249 -45.00 43.44 7.57
CA GLU A 249 -44.74 44.39 6.48
C GLU A 249 -45.90 44.29 5.48
#